data_AF-A0A3D3WAE3-F1
#
_entry.id   AF-A0A3D3WAE3-F1
#
_cell.length_a   1.000
_cell.length_b   1.000
_cell.length_c   1.000
_cell.angle_alpha   90.00
_cell.angle_beta   90.00
_cell.angle_gamma   90.00
#
_symmetry.space_group_name_H-M   'P 1'
#
loop_
_entity.id
_entity.type
_entity.pdbx_description
1 polymer ?
#
loop_
_entity_poly.entity_id
_entity_poly.type
_entity_poly.pdbx_seq_one_letter_code
_entity_poly.pdbx_strand_id
1 'polypeptide(L)'
;MTDLIKEIAGSQPLTIGETIALAEKHQVRVVDVVLAECELQLNLPRTEILTKVMDEYAHNLKALDIGLKDGESILLGTVASQLNQIEGPKCFQDPFLDNALLYTLAAQVGNHCIGLRPCAGTGDSCPYAGFVKAMITAGYDEVTVAEIAALILKIGSIFRVGKITTGCNMEGFGAGAACIAAATVALEGGTPRQMEKAIVLAMSPTIAVPCTPRVLVPALCTTHVGGAILIGMYAGKLCRLVDMAVNVPVDVMIAMASEVHVESARHVVPTVVEYMEPFFKRKEGVESLIRQEVKDAEQQKILETLDKAQKISKKMAQGTKPILQTYGEAVVGGSSQAVGSPTNAARIAHALAKGNIRKVTVELYPELFARRAINIPGVLMGAVFGASTSDYEMYNKSVALVKEMGIEVDIQEGHEESIQRITIETDEMTSMVDTLNRGGGRLVLRDAKPSLAEAMEAAKQLGIVLV
;
A
#
# COMPACT_ATOMS: atom_id res chain seq x y z
N MET A 1 22.06 -11.85 28.12
CA MET A 1 20.67 -11.84 28.62
C MET A 1 20.42 -10.77 29.69
N THR A 2 21.21 -10.69 30.76
CA THR A 2 20.98 -9.71 31.85
C THR A 2 20.95 -8.24 31.38
N ASP A 3 21.80 -7.86 30.43
CA ASP A 3 21.83 -6.49 29.90
C ASP A 3 20.65 -6.19 28.98
N LEU A 4 20.25 -7.15 28.13
CA LEU A 4 19.02 -7.07 27.33
C LEU A 4 17.80 -6.85 28.23
N ILE A 5 17.65 -7.61 29.32
CA ILE A 5 16.53 -7.48 30.24
C ILE A 5 16.49 -6.10 30.91
N LYS A 6 17.66 -5.55 31.30
CA LYS A 6 17.74 -4.20 31.87
C LYS A 6 17.33 -3.12 30.86
N GLU A 7 17.77 -3.25 29.61
CA GLU A 7 17.40 -2.30 28.54
C GLU A 7 15.92 -2.38 28.22
N ILE A 8 15.35 -3.59 28.10
CA ILE A 8 13.91 -3.77 27.93
C ILE A 8 13.17 -3.10 29.08
N ALA A 9 13.53 -3.37 30.34
CA ALA A 9 12.88 -2.80 31.52
C ALA A 9 12.92 -1.26 31.55
N GLY A 10 13.99 -0.64 31.01
CA GLY A 10 14.14 0.80 30.93
C GLY A 10 13.35 1.48 29.81
N SER A 11 12.87 0.72 28.83
CA SER A 11 12.23 1.23 27.61
C SER A 11 10.80 0.72 27.39
N GLN A 12 10.20 -0.01 28.35
CA GLN A 12 8.82 -0.47 28.20
C GLN A 12 7.81 0.70 28.23
N PRO A 13 6.72 0.64 27.44
CA PRO A 13 6.42 -0.36 26.42
C PRO A 13 7.22 -0.12 25.12
N LEU A 14 7.74 -1.20 24.52
CA LEU A 14 8.57 -1.10 23.31
C LEU A 14 7.74 -0.88 22.05
N THR A 15 8.22 -0.01 21.15
CA THR A 15 7.75 0.03 19.75
C THR A 15 8.21 -1.21 18.95
N ILE A 16 7.76 -1.34 17.70
CA ILE A 16 8.24 -2.41 16.82
C ILE A 16 9.70 -2.16 16.46
N GLY A 17 10.05 -0.91 16.12
CA GLY A 17 11.42 -0.51 15.82
C GLY A 17 12.37 -0.77 16.98
N GLU A 18 11.98 -0.42 18.21
CA GLU A 18 12.79 -0.69 19.42
C GLU A 18 12.96 -2.19 19.67
N THR A 19 11.89 -2.98 19.52
CA THR A 19 11.96 -4.45 19.65
C THR A 19 12.98 -5.03 18.67
N ILE A 20 12.94 -4.60 17.40
CA ILE A 20 13.86 -5.04 16.35
C ILE A 20 15.30 -4.56 16.63
N ALA A 21 15.47 -3.29 17.01
CA ALA A 21 16.78 -2.70 17.27
C ALA A 21 17.47 -3.37 18.46
N LEU A 22 16.73 -3.71 19.52
CA LEU A 22 17.27 -4.48 20.65
C LEU A 22 17.67 -5.90 20.22
N ALA A 23 16.86 -6.55 19.38
CA ALA A 23 17.19 -7.88 18.87
C ALA A 23 18.49 -7.86 18.03
N GLU A 24 18.65 -6.85 17.18
CA GLU A 24 19.86 -6.65 16.37
C GLU A 24 21.08 -6.35 17.26
N LYS A 25 20.96 -5.41 18.19
CA LYS A 25 22.04 -5.00 19.11
C LYS A 25 22.54 -6.17 19.96
N HIS A 26 21.63 -7.00 20.48
CA HIS A 26 21.96 -8.11 21.36
C HIS A 26 22.14 -9.45 20.63
N GLN A 27 22.05 -9.46 19.30
CA GLN A 27 22.19 -10.65 18.44
C GLN A 27 21.27 -11.81 18.85
N VAL A 28 20.03 -11.48 19.19
CA VAL A 28 18.97 -12.45 19.54
C VAL A 28 17.84 -12.40 18.52
N ARG A 29 16.92 -13.36 18.57
CA ARG A 29 15.74 -13.34 17.71
C ARG A 29 14.79 -12.23 18.20
N VAL A 30 14.06 -11.61 17.28
CA VAL A 30 13.05 -10.60 17.64
C VAL A 30 12.01 -11.17 18.60
N VAL A 31 11.62 -12.44 18.41
CA VAL A 31 10.68 -13.13 19.32
C VAL A 31 11.21 -13.26 20.74
N ASP A 32 12.52 -13.38 20.95
CA ASP A 32 13.10 -13.45 22.30
C ASP A 32 12.94 -12.13 23.05
N VAL A 33 13.01 -10.99 22.35
CA VAL A 33 12.75 -9.66 22.91
C VAL A 33 11.27 -9.49 23.26
N VAL A 34 10.37 -9.94 22.37
CA VAL A 34 8.92 -9.92 22.61
C VAL A 34 8.55 -10.72 23.85
N LEU A 35 9.07 -11.95 23.96
CA LEU A 35 8.80 -12.80 25.12
C LEU A 35 9.41 -12.22 26.39
N ALA A 36 10.63 -11.70 26.34
CA ALA A 36 11.28 -11.06 27.49
C ALA A 36 10.52 -9.81 27.98
N GLU A 37 9.97 -9.00 27.06
CA GLU A 37 9.10 -7.88 27.42
C GLU A 37 7.85 -8.36 28.17
N CYS A 38 7.22 -9.44 27.68
CA CYS A 38 6.04 -10.05 28.29
C CYS A 38 6.35 -10.69 29.66
N GLU A 39 7.50 -11.36 29.80
CA GLU A 39 8.01 -11.91 31.06
C GLU A 39 8.11 -10.82 32.13
N LEU A 40 8.63 -9.65 31.77
CA LEU A 40 8.74 -8.49 32.66
C LEU A 40 7.38 -7.86 33.00
N GLN A 41 6.49 -7.74 32.01
CA GLN A 41 5.17 -7.10 32.21
C GLN A 41 4.23 -7.94 33.08
N LEU A 42 4.28 -9.26 32.93
CA LEU A 42 3.34 -10.17 33.61
C LEU A 42 3.97 -10.90 34.80
N ASN A 43 5.30 -10.85 34.95
CA ASN A 43 6.05 -11.63 35.94
C ASN A 43 5.71 -13.13 35.87
N LEU A 44 5.60 -13.66 34.64
CA LEU A 44 5.32 -15.06 34.35
C LEU A 44 6.51 -15.70 33.63
N PRO A 45 6.78 -17.01 33.86
CA PRO A 45 7.83 -17.71 33.12
C PRO A 45 7.44 -17.89 31.65
N ARG A 46 8.44 -17.91 30.75
CA ARG A 46 8.25 -18.12 29.30
C ARG A 46 7.29 -19.25 28.94
N THR A 47 7.42 -20.42 29.59
CA THR A 47 6.57 -21.58 29.31
C THR A 47 5.10 -21.31 29.57
N GLU A 48 4.78 -20.54 30.61
CA GLU A 48 3.40 -20.16 30.91
C GLU A 48 2.89 -19.10 29.92
N ILE A 49 3.74 -18.16 29.51
CA ILE A 49 3.42 -17.17 28.49
C ILE A 49 3.07 -17.84 27.16
N LEU A 50 3.89 -18.80 26.70
CA LEU A 50 3.63 -19.51 25.44
C LEU A 50 2.29 -20.25 25.45
N THR A 51 1.94 -20.90 26.57
CA THR A 51 0.62 -21.52 26.74
C THR A 51 -0.50 -20.47 26.66
N LYS A 52 -0.39 -19.37 27.42
CA LYS A 52 -1.39 -18.30 27.44
C LYS A 52 -1.54 -17.58 26.09
N VAL A 53 -0.46 -17.48 25.32
CA VAL A 53 -0.50 -16.95 23.95
C VAL A 53 -1.43 -17.81 23.10
N MET A 54 -1.36 -19.14 23.20
CA MET A 54 -2.25 -20.02 22.43
C MET A 54 -3.71 -19.95 22.94
N ASP A 55 -3.93 -19.71 24.23
CA ASP A 55 -5.27 -19.46 24.78
C ASP A 55 -5.93 -18.21 24.16
N GLU A 56 -5.15 -17.18 23.81
CA GLU A 56 -5.66 -16.00 23.10
C GLU A 56 -6.18 -16.33 21.69
N TYR A 57 -5.65 -17.39 21.05
CA TYR A 57 -6.12 -17.85 19.73
C TYR A 57 -7.31 -18.80 19.80
N ALA A 58 -7.63 -19.37 20.97
CA ALA A 58 -8.62 -20.44 21.11
C ALA A 58 -10.00 -20.09 20.50
N HIS A 59 -10.47 -18.85 20.70
CA HIS A 59 -11.73 -18.38 20.12
C HIS A 59 -11.67 -18.32 18.59
N ASN A 60 -10.60 -17.76 18.02
CA ASN A 60 -10.47 -17.61 16.57
C ASN A 60 -10.22 -18.95 15.87
N LEU A 61 -9.55 -19.90 16.53
CA LEU A 61 -9.41 -21.28 16.03
C LEU A 61 -10.76 -22.00 16.05
N LYS A 62 -11.59 -21.80 17.09
CA LYS A 62 -12.97 -22.30 17.12
C LYS A 62 -13.81 -21.68 16.00
N ALA A 63 -13.71 -20.37 15.77
CA ALA A 63 -14.38 -19.69 14.66
C ALA A 63 -13.97 -20.32 13.32
N LEU A 64 -12.68 -20.50 13.10
CA LEU A 64 -12.13 -21.15 11.91
C LEU A 64 -12.74 -22.55 11.69
N ASP A 65 -12.82 -23.38 12.72
CA ASP A 65 -13.41 -24.73 12.59
C ASP A 65 -14.88 -24.69 12.15
N ILE A 66 -15.63 -23.66 12.55
CA ILE A 66 -17.01 -23.43 12.10
C ILE A 66 -17.02 -23.00 10.64
N GLY A 67 -16.18 -22.03 10.27
CA GLY A 67 -16.08 -21.55 8.89
C GLY A 67 -15.65 -22.62 7.88
N LEU A 68 -14.84 -23.60 8.29
CA LEU A 68 -14.41 -24.72 7.45
C LEU A 68 -15.52 -25.73 7.14
N LYS A 69 -16.51 -25.86 8.05
CA LYS A 69 -17.54 -26.90 7.96
C LYS A 69 -18.79 -26.36 7.26
N ASP A 70 -19.56 -25.56 7.97
CA ASP A 70 -20.91 -25.14 7.60
C ASP A 70 -21.22 -23.69 8.00
N GLY A 71 -20.21 -22.93 8.43
CA GLY A 71 -20.34 -21.51 8.73
C GLY A 71 -20.86 -20.72 7.52
N GLU A 72 -21.86 -19.88 7.76
CA GLU A 72 -22.41 -18.97 6.77
C GLU A 72 -22.26 -17.52 7.24
N SER A 73 -21.42 -16.79 6.52
CA SER A 73 -21.20 -15.37 6.73
C SER A 73 -22.23 -14.56 5.97
N ILE A 74 -22.82 -13.55 6.62
CA ILE A 74 -23.67 -12.60 5.90
C ILE A 74 -22.92 -12.00 4.71
N LEU A 75 -21.64 -11.67 4.83
CA LEU A 75 -20.88 -10.97 3.78
C LEU A 75 -20.17 -11.93 2.83
N LEU A 76 -19.60 -13.01 3.34
CA LEU A 76 -18.74 -13.93 2.58
C LEU A 76 -19.45 -15.23 2.19
N GLY A 77 -20.70 -15.43 2.61
CA GLY A 77 -21.42 -16.67 2.40
C GLY A 77 -20.68 -17.87 2.99
N THR A 78 -20.62 -18.94 2.22
CA THR A 78 -19.97 -20.21 2.57
C THR A 78 -18.64 -20.42 1.83
N VAL A 79 -17.97 -19.32 1.42
CA VAL A 79 -16.74 -19.38 0.59
C VAL A 79 -15.66 -20.30 1.16
N ALA A 80 -15.51 -20.33 2.48
CA ALA A 80 -14.50 -21.13 3.15
C ALA A 80 -14.80 -22.64 3.06
N SER A 81 -16.03 -23.07 3.33
CA SER A 81 -16.40 -24.49 3.22
C SER A 81 -16.41 -24.97 1.77
N GLN A 82 -16.83 -24.12 0.82
CA GLN A 82 -16.71 -24.39 -0.62
C GLN A 82 -15.26 -24.61 -1.03
N LEU A 83 -14.34 -23.74 -0.58
CA LEU A 83 -12.90 -23.87 -0.86
C LEU A 83 -12.29 -25.10 -0.17
N ASN A 84 -12.79 -25.46 1.02
CA ASN A 84 -12.36 -26.64 1.77
C ASN A 84 -12.74 -27.96 1.04
N GLN A 85 -13.87 -27.99 0.35
CA GLN A 85 -14.36 -29.15 -0.41
C GLN A 85 -13.58 -29.41 -1.71
N ILE A 86 -12.78 -28.45 -2.19
CA ILE A 86 -11.93 -28.66 -3.36
C ILE A 86 -10.83 -29.66 -3.01
N GLU A 87 -10.87 -30.82 -3.67
CA GLU A 87 -9.81 -31.83 -3.63
C GLU A 87 -8.56 -31.37 -4.37
N GLY A 88 -7.39 -31.65 -3.80
CA GLY A 88 -6.10 -31.28 -4.40
C GLY A 88 -5.71 -29.81 -4.19
N PRO A 89 -4.82 -29.28 -5.05
CA PRO A 89 -4.37 -27.89 -5.00
C PRO A 89 -5.52 -26.90 -5.03
N LYS A 90 -5.40 -25.78 -4.29
CA LYS A 90 -6.44 -24.75 -4.23
C LYS A 90 -6.08 -23.61 -5.18
N CYS A 91 -5.69 -22.46 -4.66
CA CYS A 91 -5.47 -21.27 -5.47
C CYS A 91 -4.07 -21.22 -6.09
N PHE A 92 -3.05 -21.65 -5.33
CA PHE A 92 -1.64 -21.42 -5.67
C PHE A 92 -0.82 -22.70 -5.77
N GLN A 93 -1.38 -23.86 -5.41
CA GLN A 93 -0.70 -25.16 -5.44
C GLN A 93 0.48 -25.29 -4.49
N ASP A 94 0.68 -24.31 -3.61
CA ASP A 94 1.55 -24.40 -2.44
C ASP A 94 0.67 -24.77 -1.24
N PRO A 95 0.85 -25.97 -0.63
CA PRO A 95 -0.03 -26.43 0.44
C PRO A 95 -0.06 -25.52 1.67
N PHE A 96 1.05 -24.88 2.02
CA PHE A 96 1.10 -24.00 3.19
C PHE A 96 0.37 -22.70 2.92
N LEU A 97 0.63 -22.07 1.77
CA LEU A 97 -0.05 -20.84 1.34
C LEU A 97 -1.56 -21.07 1.13
N ASP A 98 -1.93 -22.15 0.44
CA ASP A 98 -3.33 -22.50 0.21
C ASP A 98 -4.07 -22.74 1.54
N ASN A 99 -3.43 -23.40 2.50
CA ASN A 99 -3.99 -23.58 3.84
C ASN A 99 -4.09 -22.26 4.60
N ALA A 100 -3.05 -21.41 4.60
CA ALA A 100 -3.09 -20.12 5.27
C ALA A 100 -4.21 -19.22 4.73
N LEU A 101 -4.43 -19.23 3.41
CA LEU A 101 -5.52 -18.51 2.76
C LEU A 101 -6.90 -19.09 3.13
N LEU A 102 -7.08 -20.40 3.01
CA LEU A 102 -8.32 -21.09 3.38
C LEU A 102 -8.69 -20.81 4.84
N TYR A 103 -7.74 -21.00 5.74
CA TYR A 103 -7.93 -20.83 7.18
C TYR A 103 -8.19 -19.38 7.58
N THR A 104 -7.62 -18.41 6.84
CA THR A 104 -7.96 -16.99 7.01
C THR A 104 -9.42 -16.72 6.64
N LEU A 105 -9.89 -17.25 5.51
CA LEU A 105 -11.29 -17.10 5.10
C LEU A 105 -12.25 -17.82 6.06
N ALA A 106 -11.88 -19.01 6.52
CA ALA A 106 -12.66 -19.76 7.50
C ALA A 106 -12.76 -19.03 8.83
N ALA A 107 -11.67 -18.43 9.33
CA ALA A 107 -11.70 -17.60 10.52
C ALA A 107 -12.66 -16.40 10.35
N GLN A 108 -12.63 -15.71 9.20
CA GLN A 108 -13.55 -14.59 8.93
C GLN A 108 -15.01 -15.05 8.92
N VAL A 109 -15.30 -16.14 8.19
CA VAL A 109 -16.65 -16.68 8.10
C VAL A 109 -17.16 -17.07 9.47
N GLY A 110 -16.38 -17.84 10.23
CA GLY A 110 -16.75 -18.28 11.57
C GLY A 110 -16.94 -17.14 12.56
N ASN A 111 -16.11 -16.09 12.49
CA ASN A 111 -16.24 -14.92 13.35
C ASN A 111 -17.58 -14.19 13.12
N HIS A 112 -18.11 -14.21 11.91
CA HIS A 112 -19.45 -13.69 11.63
C HIS A 112 -20.58 -14.58 12.19
N CYS A 113 -20.30 -15.87 12.46
CA CYS A 113 -21.27 -16.81 13.02
C CYS A 113 -21.30 -16.79 14.55
N ILE A 114 -20.14 -16.82 15.22
CA ILE A 114 -20.05 -16.97 16.69
C ILE A 114 -19.64 -15.69 17.42
N GLY A 115 -19.58 -14.58 16.70
CA GLY A 115 -19.08 -13.32 17.22
C GLY A 115 -17.57 -13.24 17.14
N LEU A 116 -17.09 -12.02 16.97
CA LEU A 116 -15.68 -11.73 16.87
C LEU A 116 -15.07 -11.58 18.26
N ARG A 117 -13.93 -12.24 18.49
CA ARG A 117 -12.96 -11.83 19.53
C ARG A 117 -11.83 -11.10 18.83
N PRO A 118 -11.80 -9.75 18.86
CA PRO A 118 -10.75 -8.99 18.20
C PRO A 118 -9.38 -9.35 18.80
N CYS A 119 -8.58 -10.24 18.19
CA CYS A 119 -7.19 -10.40 18.64
C CYS A 119 -6.50 -9.09 18.38
N ALA A 120 -5.90 -8.53 19.43
CA ALA A 120 -5.31 -7.22 19.34
C ALA A 120 -6.29 -6.18 18.71
N GLY A 121 -7.57 -6.19 19.09
CA GLY A 121 -8.59 -5.15 18.83
C GLY A 121 -8.78 -4.64 17.39
N THR A 122 -8.18 -5.28 16.41
CA THR A 122 -8.56 -5.15 15.00
C THR A 122 -9.76 -6.06 14.73
N GLY A 123 -10.71 -5.59 13.90
CA GLY A 123 -11.93 -6.33 13.55
C GLY A 123 -11.67 -7.67 12.85
N ASP A 124 -10.46 -7.87 12.33
CA ASP A 124 -10.12 -8.92 11.39
C ASP A 124 -8.83 -9.62 11.82
N SER A 125 -8.83 -10.28 12.99
CA SER A 125 -7.75 -11.17 13.46
C SER A 125 -7.58 -12.45 12.62
N CYS A 126 -8.29 -12.54 11.51
CA CYS A 126 -8.44 -13.73 10.69
C CYS A 126 -7.13 -14.15 9.99
N PRO A 127 -6.29 -13.24 9.46
CA PRO A 127 -4.99 -13.62 8.92
C PRO A 127 -4.08 -14.25 9.97
N TYR A 128 -4.16 -13.79 11.22
CA TYR A 128 -3.34 -14.29 12.33
C TYR A 128 -3.69 -15.74 12.65
N ALA A 129 -4.98 -16.01 12.89
CA ALA A 129 -5.45 -17.36 13.19
C ALA A 129 -5.30 -18.30 11.99
N GLY A 130 -5.51 -17.79 10.76
CA GLY A 130 -5.33 -18.54 9.54
C GLY A 130 -3.90 -19.04 9.37
N PHE A 131 -2.92 -18.16 9.57
CA PHE A 131 -1.51 -18.49 9.49
C PHE A 131 -1.07 -19.45 10.61
N VAL A 132 -1.47 -19.19 11.86
CA VAL A 132 -1.17 -20.08 13.00
C VAL A 132 -1.77 -21.48 12.77
N LYS A 133 -3.00 -21.59 12.28
CA LYS A 133 -3.60 -22.90 11.95
C LYS A 133 -2.87 -23.59 10.80
N ALA A 134 -2.38 -22.84 9.81
CA ALA A 134 -1.59 -23.39 8.71
C ALA A 134 -0.28 -23.98 9.22
N MET A 135 0.40 -23.32 10.15
CA MET A 135 1.59 -23.87 10.82
C MET A 135 1.29 -25.16 11.58
N ILE A 136 0.22 -25.18 12.40
CA ILE A 136 -0.19 -26.38 13.12
C ILE A 136 -0.46 -27.54 12.14
N THR A 137 -1.16 -27.26 11.04
CA THR A 137 -1.51 -28.27 10.03
C THR A 137 -0.29 -28.77 9.26
N ALA A 138 0.69 -27.90 9.02
CA ALA A 138 1.95 -28.25 8.37
C ALA A 138 2.92 -29.01 9.29
N GLY A 139 2.59 -29.21 10.56
CA GLY A 139 3.37 -30.02 11.49
C GLY A 139 4.57 -29.28 12.12
N TYR A 140 4.54 -27.95 12.18
CA TYR A 140 5.50 -27.19 12.98
C TYR A 140 5.34 -27.53 14.47
N ASP A 141 6.43 -27.51 15.24
CA ASP A 141 6.40 -27.83 16.67
C ASP A 141 5.65 -26.75 17.48
N GLU A 142 5.05 -27.17 18.61
CA GLU A 142 4.19 -26.31 19.42
C GLU A 142 4.88 -25.06 19.96
N VAL A 143 6.17 -25.15 20.28
CA VAL A 143 6.94 -24.01 20.80
C VAL A 143 7.13 -22.98 19.69
N THR A 144 7.57 -23.40 18.50
CA THR A 144 7.70 -22.53 17.34
C THR A 144 6.37 -21.86 16.97
N VAL A 145 5.26 -22.62 17.00
CA VAL A 145 3.92 -22.06 16.74
C VAL A 145 3.58 -20.98 17.77
N ALA A 146 3.78 -21.23 19.06
CA ALA A 146 3.48 -20.28 20.12
C ALA A 146 4.40 -19.04 20.08
N GLU A 147 5.68 -19.21 19.75
CA GLU A 147 6.63 -18.12 19.56
C GLU A 147 6.20 -17.19 18.42
N ILE A 148 5.85 -17.74 17.26
CA ILE A 148 5.36 -16.95 16.12
C ILE A 148 4.02 -16.29 16.42
N ALA A 149 3.11 -17.00 17.10
CA ALA A 149 1.86 -16.44 17.57
C ALA A 149 2.09 -15.23 18.52
N ALA A 150 3.07 -15.30 19.42
CA ALA A 150 3.42 -14.19 20.31
C ALA A 150 3.93 -12.97 19.53
N LEU A 151 4.79 -13.18 18.54
CA LEU A 151 5.27 -12.12 17.65
C LEU A 151 4.12 -11.44 16.90
N ILE A 152 3.20 -12.23 16.33
CA ILE A 152 2.00 -11.70 15.65
C ILE A 152 1.16 -10.85 16.61
N LEU A 153 0.91 -11.32 17.84
CA LEU A 153 0.12 -10.58 18.82
C LEU A 153 0.80 -9.27 19.25
N LYS A 154 2.13 -9.24 19.44
CA LYS A 154 2.86 -8.00 19.74
C LYS A 154 2.64 -6.95 18.66
N ILE A 155 2.86 -7.33 17.40
CA ILE A 155 2.71 -6.41 16.25
C ILE A 155 1.25 -5.97 16.12
N GLY A 156 0.32 -6.93 16.12
CA GLY A 156 -1.11 -6.66 16.02
C GLY A 156 -1.59 -5.72 17.13
N SER A 157 -1.05 -5.83 18.36
CA SER A 157 -1.44 -5.00 19.50
C SER A 157 -1.14 -3.51 19.31
N ILE A 158 -0.16 -3.17 18.48
CA ILE A 158 0.16 -1.77 18.15
C ILE A 158 -0.86 -1.24 17.14
N PHE A 159 -1.18 -2.04 16.11
CA PHE A 159 -2.25 -1.71 15.16
C PHE A 159 -3.60 -1.54 15.85
N ARG A 160 -3.88 -2.32 16.90
CA ARG A 160 -5.04 -2.14 17.76
C ARG A 160 -5.24 -0.70 18.19
N VAL A 161 -4.15 -0.12 18.72
CA VAL A 161 -4.17 1.16 19.39
C VAL A 161 -4.24 2.27 18.36
N GLY A 162 -3.53 2.12 17.23
CA GLY A 162 -3.59 3.09 16.13
C GLY A 162 -4.90 3.08 15.33
N LYS A 163 -5.66 1.98 15.39
CA LYS A 163 -6.97 1.88 14.74
C LYS A 163 -8.03 2.66 15.53
N ILE A 164 -8.20 3.93 15.19
CA ILE A 164 -9.17 4.83 15.83
C ILE A 164 -10.37 5.22 14.94
N THR A 165 -10.37 4.82 13.67
CA THR A 165 -11.47 5.07 12.72
C THR A 165 -11.76 3.83 11.86
N THR A 166 -12.20 4.02 10.61
CA THR A 166 -12.53 2.96 9.67
C THR A 166 -11.50 2.90 8.54
N GLY A 167 -10.84 1.77 8.39
CA GLY A 167 -9.77 1.61 7.41
C GLY A 167 -9.06 0.27 7.53
N CYS A 168 -9.02 -0.48 6.43
CA CYS A 168 -8.43 -1.81 6.37
C CYS A 168 -6.89 -1.76 6.50
N ASN A 169 -6.31 -0.56 6.29
CA ASN A 169 -4.88 -0.28 6.50
C ASN A 169 -4.40 -0.48 7.94
N MET A 170 -5.29 -0.36 8.93
CA MET A 170 -5.01 -0.63 10.35
C MET A 170 -5.74 -1.88 10.87
N GLU A 171 -6.30 -2.71 9.97
CA GLU A 171 -7.08 -3.91 10.31
C GLU A 171 -6.55 -5.14 9.52
N GLY A 172 -7.45 -5.99 9.02
CA GLY A 172 -7.10 -7.29 8.46
C GLY A 172 -6.15 -7.23 7.27
N PHE A 173 -6.11 -6.13 6.52
CA PHE A 173 -5.17 -6.03 5.39
C PHE A 173 -3.80 -5.51 5.82
N GLY A 174 -3.72 -4.31 6.38
CA GLY A 174 -2.43 -3.72 6.75
C GLY A 174 -1.79 -4.34 7.99
N ALA A 175 -2.55 -4.51 9.07
CA ALA A 175 -2.05 -5.18 10.27
C ALA A 175 -1.78 -6.67 9.99
N GLY A 176 -2.66 -7.32 9.22
CA GLY A 176 -2.47 -8.65 8.66
C GLY A 176 -1.13 -8.79 7.93
N ALA A 177 -0.91 -7.98 6.89
CA ALA A 177 0.28 -8.05 6.06
C ALA A 177 1.57 -7.82 6.85
N ALA A 178 1.57 -6.83 7.77
CA ALA A 178 2.69 -6.56 8.66
C ALA A 178 3.03 -7.76 9.57
N CYS A 179 2.02 -8.34 10.22
CA CYS A 179 2.21 -9.49 11.11
C CYS A 179 2.70 -10.72 10.35
N ILE A 180 2.12 -11.01 9.18
CA ILE A 180 2.51 -12.18 8.37
C ILE A 180 3.90 -12.00 7.78
N ALA A 181 4.29 -10.78 7.40
CA ALA A 181 5.66 -10.51 6.98
C ALA A 181 6.67 -10.83 8.09
N ALA A 182 6.41 -10.35 9.31
CA ALA A 182 7.27 -10.62 10.45
C ALA A 182 7.33 -12.12 10.79
N ALA A 183 6.18 -12.78 10.84
CA ALA A 183 6.07 -14.22 11.07
C ALA A 183 6.83 -15.03 10.02
N THR A 184 6.70 -14.66 8.73
CA THR A 184 7.40 -15.32 7.63
C THR A 184 8.92 -15.15 7.76
N VAL A 185 9.41 -13.95 8.05
CA VAL A 185 10.85 -13.73 8.26
C VAL A 185 11.36 -14.54 9.44
N ALA A 186 10.64 -14.57 10.56
CA ALA A 186 11.03 -15.33 11.75
C ALA A 186 11.08 -16.84 11.46
N LEU A 187 10.08 -17.39 10.75
CA LEU A 187 10.04 -18.80 10.35
C LEU A 187 11.18 -19.18 9.41
N GLU A 188 11.56 -18.29 8.50
CA GLU A 188 12.62 -18.50 7.51
C GLU A 188 14.02 -18.13 8.06
N GLY A 189 14.16 -18.01 9.38
CA GLY A 189 15.43 -17.73 10.05
C GLY A 189 16.06 -16.39 9.68
N GLY A 190 15.25 -15.38 9.38
CA GLY A 190 15.73 -14.06 8.99
C GLY A 190 16.29 -13.21 10.11
N THR A 191 17.10 -12.22 9.72
CA THR A 191 17.66 -11.24 10.66
C THR A 191 16.61 -10.22 11.12
N PRO A 192 16.79 -9.57 12.28
CA PRO A 192 15.94 -8.46 12.71
C PRO A 192 15.81 -7.36 11.65
N ARG A 193 16.90 -7.01 10.97
CA ARG A 193 16.88 -6.02 9.88
C ARG A 193 16.02 -6.47 8.70
N GLN A 194 16.06 -7.75 8.31
CA GLN A 194 15.18 -8.27 7.27
C GLN A 194 13.70 -8.24 7.68
N MET A 195 13.41 -8.44 8.97
CA MET A 195 12.06 -8.34 9.51
C MET A 195 11.52 -6.91 9.37
N GLU A 196 12.33 -5.92 9.74
CA GLU A 196 11.97 -4.51 9.59
C GLU A 196 11.63 -4.16 8.13
N LYS A 197 12.53 -4.51 7.20
CA LYS A 197 12.33 -4.27 5.77
C LYS A 197 11.05 -4.95 5.27
N ALA A 198 10.82 -6.21 5.68
CA ALA A 198 9.65 -6.97 5.26
C ALA A 198 8.32 -6.35 5.75
N ILE A 199 8.27 -5.90 7.01
CA ILE A 199 7.07 -5.23 7.55
C ILE A 199 6.79 -3.95 6.75
N VAL A 200 7.81 -3.12 6.52
CA VAL A 200 7.66 -1.86 5.77
C VAL A 200 7.13 -2.10 4.35
N LEU A 201 7.68 -3.08 3.63
CA LEU A 201 7.22 -3.44 2.30
C LEU A 201 5.80 -4.01 2.30
N ALA A 202 5.46 -4.82 3.31
CA ALA A 202 4.14 -5.42 3.40
C ALA A 202 3.04 -4.38 3.69
N MET A 203 3.37 -3.30 4.41
CA MET A 203 2.47 -2.19 4.69
C MET A 203 2.32 -1.21 3.52
N SER A 204 3.32 -1.10 2.63
CA SER A 204 3.31 -0.09 1.57
C SER A 204 2.08 -0.10 0.66
N PRO A 205 1.54 -1.26 0.21
CA PRO A 205 0.34 -1.28 -0.63
C PRO A 205 -0.96 -1.16 0.16
N THR A 206 -0.91 -1.13 1.50
CA THR A 206 -2.10 -1.16 2.35
C THR A 206 -2.50 0.22 2.86
N ILE A 207 -1.67 1.26 2.66
CA ILE A 207 -1.92 2.63 3.13
C ILE A 207 -3.16 3.23 2.47
N ALA A 208 -3.96 3.96 3.26
CA ALA A 208 -5.23 4.59 2.84
C ALA A 208 -6.30 3.63 2.27
N VAL A 209 -6.19 2.31 2.52
CA VAL A 209 -7.23 1.36 2.09
C VAL A 209 -8.44 1.46 3.04
N PRO A 210 -9.64 1.85 2.56
CA PRO A 210 -10.82 2.04 3.40
C PRO A 210 -11.49 0.70 3.76
N CYS A 211 -12.21 0.66 4.89
CA CYS A 211 -12.94 -0.53 5.36
C CYS A 211 -14.45 -0.50 5.03
N THR A 212 -15.16 0.58 5.35
CA THR A 212 -16.62 0.57 5.60
C THR A 212 -17.55 0.83 4.41
N PRO A 213 -17.15 0.45 3.18
CA PRO A 213 -18.19 -0.08 2.27
C PRO A 213 -17.95 -1.54 1.89
N ARG A 214 -16.74 -2.04 2.11
CA ARG A 214 -16.31 -3.37 1.68
C ARG A 214 -16.78 -4.48 2.63
N VAL A 215 -17.02 -4.14 3.89
CA VAL A 215 -17.64 -5.00 4.91
C VAL A 215 -19.17 -5.03 4.80
N LEU A 216 -19.79 -4.42 3.80
CA LEU A 216 -21.25 -4.50 3.62
C LEU A 216 -21.62 -4.93 2.20
N VAL A 217 -20.77 -4.65 1.20
CA VAL A 217 -20.89 -5.31 -0.10
C VAL A 217 -20.42 -6.77 0.00
N PRO A 218 -21.21 -7.75 -0.50
CA PRO A 218 -20.82 -9.16 -0.47
C PRO A 218 -19.42 -9.43 -1.04
N ALA A 219 -18.69 -10.30 -0.36
CA ALA A 219 -17.40 -10.88 -0.73
C ALA A 219 -16.19 -9.94 -0.91
N LEU A 220 -16.34 -8.60 -0.88
CA LEU A 220 -15.20 -7.69 -1.13
C LEU A 220 -14.07 -7.80 -0.10
N CYS A 221 -14.36 -8.19 1.14
CA CYS A 221 -13.33 -8.42 2.16
C CYS A 221 -12.44 -9.64 1.90
N THR A 222 -12.91 -10.61 1.11
CA THR A 222 -12.24 -11.92 0.87
C THR A 222 -10.80 -11.72 0.39
N THR A 223 -10.59 -10.86 -0.61
CA THR A 223 -9.27 -10.61 -1.20
C THR A 223 -8.40 -9.68 -0.34
N HIS A 224 -8.98 -8.91 0.57
CA HIS A 224 -8.20 -8.08 1.50
C HIS A 224 -7.56 -8.96 2.57
N VAL A 225 -8.35 -9.78 3.27
CA VAL A 225 -7.82 -10.65 4.33
C VAL A 225 -6.94 -11.76 3.77
N GLY A 226 -7.30 -12.34 2.62
CA GLY A 226 -6.41 -13.27 1.90
C GLY A 226 -5.17 -12.58 1.32
N GLY A 227 -5.33 -11.35 0.82
CA GLY A 227 -4.23 -10.52 0.33
C GLY A 227 -3.19 -10.20 1.40
N ALA A 228 -3.59 -10.11 2.66
CA ALA A 228 -2.68 -9.93 3.79
C ALA A 228 -1.68 -11.10 3.90
N ILE A 229 -2.15 -12.34 3.73
CA ILE A 229 -1.29 -13.53 3.69
C ILE A 229 -0.30 -13.42 2.53
N LEU A 230 -0.79 -13.14 1.32
CA LEU A 230 0.04 -13.08 0.11
C LEU A 230 1.11 -12.00 0.19
N ILE A 231 0.73 -10.77 0.55
CA ILE A 231 1.64 -9.63 0.63
C ILE A 231 2.65 -9.83 1.76
N GLY A 232 2.20 -10.30 2.93
CA GLY A 232 3.08 -10.58 4.06
C GLY A 232 4.12 -11.66 3.72
N MET A 233 3.67 -12.80 3.20
CA MET A 233 4.59 -13.89 2.82
C MET A 233 5.54 -13.48 1.70
N TYR A 234 5.06 -12.75 0.69
CA TYR A 234 5.90 -12.25 -0.40
C TYR A 234 6.98 -11.30 0.12
N ALA A 235 6.61 -10.28 0.91
CA ALA A 235 7.56 -9.33 1.48
C ALA A 235 8.59 -10.02 2.39
N GLY A 236 8.14 -10.96 3.22
CA GLY A 236 9.01 -11.75 4.10
C GLY A 236 10.03 -12.58 3.32
N LYS A 237 9.59 -13.39 2.36
CA LYS A 237 10.47 -14.22 1.53
C LYS A 237 11.39 -13.37 0.66
N LEU A 238 10.89 -12.28 0.08
CA LEU A 238 11.69 -11.40 -0.76
C LEU A 238 12.87 -10.78 0.02
N CYS A 239 12.61 -10.21 1.21
CA CYS A 239 13.67 -9.67 2.07
C CYS A 239 14.68 -10.73 2.56
N ARG A 240 14.31 -12.02 2.55
CA ARG A 240 15.22 -13.12 2.87
C ARG A 240 16.16 -13.48 1.73
N LEU A 241 15.67 -13.37 0.49
CA LEU A 241 16.37 -13.85 -0.70
C LEU A 241 17.23 -12.78 -1.38
N VAL A 242 16.86 -11.51 -1.28
CA VAL A 242 17.58 -10.42 -1.93
C VAL A 242 18.00 -9.35 -0.94
N ASP A 243 19.19 -8.77 -1.16
CA ASP A 243 19.55 -7.53 -0.49
C ASP A 243 18.93 -6.36 -1.23
N MET A 244 18.13 -5.59 -0.51
CA MET A 244 17.43 -4.44 -1.04
C MET A 244 17.51 -3.26 -0.07
N ALA A 245 17.58 -2.06 -0.64
CA ALA A 245 17.53 -0.84 0.13
C ALA A 245 16.07 -0.52 0.51
N VAL A 246 15.76 -0.67 1.80
CA VAL A 246 14.56 -0.11 2.43
C VAL A 246 15.07 0.72 3.61
N ASN A 247 14.90 2.03 3.51
CA ASN A 247 15.47 3.02 4.43
C ASN A 247 14.42 3.70 5.32
N VAL A 248 13.14 3.38 5.13
CA VAL A 248 12.06 3.86 5.98
C VAL A 248 12.04 3.00 7.25
N PRO A 249 12.21 3.58 8.46
CA PRO A 249 12.06 2.84 9.70
C PRO A 249 10.63 2.32 9.88
N VAL A 250 10.47 1.15 10.48
CA VAL A 250 9.13 0.55 10.67
C VAL A 250 8.19 1.43 11.49
N ASP A 251 8.69 2.12 12.51
CA ASP A 251 7.87 3.00 13.34
C ASP A 251 7.36 4.24 12.58
N VAL A 252 8.15 4.75 11.61
CA VAL A 252 7.69 5.82 10.71
C VAL A 252 6.54 5.32 9.85
N MET A 253 6.64 4.09 9.34
CA MET A 253 5.60 3.49 8.52
C MET A 253 4.29 3.27 9.29
N ILE A 254 4.38 2.83 10.55
CA ILE A 254 3.22 2.62 11.43
C ILE A 254 2.58 3.95 11.85
N ALA A 255 3.39 4.93 12.24
CA ALA A 255 2.90 6.27 12.57
C ALA A 255 2.17 6.89 11.37
N MET A 256 2.78 6.84 10.18
CA MET A 256 2.15 7.31 8.94
C MET A 256 0.84 6.56 8.66
N ALA A 257 0.80 5.24 8.81
CA ALA A 257 -0.42 4.45 8.60
C ALA A 257 -1.55 4.86 9.55
N SER A 258 -1.22 5.15 10.81
CA SER A 258 -2.17 5.64 11.83
C SER A 258 -2.72 7.03 11.49
N GLU A 259 -1.88 7.97 11.08
CA GLU A 259 -2.33 9.31 10.68
C GLU A 259 -3.20 9.26 9.41
N VAL A 260 -2.76 8.51 8.40
CA VAL A 260 -3.52 8.32 7.15
C VAL A 260 -4.85 7.61 7.40
N HIS A 261 -4.96 6.77 8.43
CA HIS A 261 -6.22 6.12 8.81
C HIS A 261 -7.32 7.15 9.16
N VAL A 262 -6.95 8.23 9.86
CA VAL A 262 -7.87 9.34 10.19
C VAL A 262 -8.29 10.09 8.92
N GLU A 263 -7.32 10.43 8.07
CA GLU A 263 -7.57 11.16 6.82
C GLU A 263 -8.39 10.34 5.82
N SER A 264 -8.15 9.04 5.73
CA SER A 264 -8.95 8.11 4.93
C SER A 264 -10.42 8.13 5.37
N ALA A 265 -10.70 8.11 6.68
CA ALA A 265 -12.08 8.18 7.18
C ALA A 265 -12.78 9.50 6.82
N ARG A 266 -12.05 10.60 6.71
CA ARG A 266 -12.58 11.93 6.34
C ARG A 266 -12.76 12.11 4.84
N HIS A 267 -11.82 11.63 4.03
CA HIS A 267 -11.71 12.01 2.63
C HIS A 267 -11.94 10.86 1.66
N VAL A 268 -11.59 9.62 2.04
CA VAL A 268 -11.69 8.46 1.15
C VAL A 268 -13.00 7.70 1.38
N VAL A 269 -13.30 7.38 2.64
CA VAL A 269 -14.48 6.57 3.01
C VAL A 269 -15.79 7.17 2.48
N PRO A 270 -16.08 8.48 2.59
CA PRO A 270 -17.33 9.03 2.08
C PRO A 270 -17.53 8.80 0.59
N THR A 271 -16.48 8.99 -0.22
CA THR A 271 -16.55 8.72 -1.66
C THR A 271 -16.77 7.24 -1.93
N VAL A 272 -16.10 6.34 -1.22
CA VAL A 272 -16.33 4.90 -1.45
C VAL A 272 -17.74 4.49 -1.01
N VAL A 273 -18.27 5.03 0.10
CA VAL A 273 -19.65 4.79 0.55
C VAL A 273 -20.65 5.22 -0.52
N GLU A 274 -20.47 6.40 -1.11
CA GLU A 274 -21.35 6.92 -2.16
C GLU A 274 -21.58 5.91 -3.30
N TYR A 275 -20.52 5.24 -3.76
CA TYR A 275 -20.62 4.28 -4.85
C TYR A 275 -21.05 2.87 -4.43
N MET A 276 -20.88 2.51 -3.16
CA MET A 276 -21.00 1.11 -2.71
C MET A 276 -22.21 0.85 -1.83
N GLU A 277 -22.71 1.85 -1.10
CA GLU A 277 -23.92 1.75 -0.27
C GLU A 277 -25.14 1.17 -1.02
N PRO A 278 -25.39 1.51 -2.31
CA PRO A 278 -26.39 0.85 -3.15
C PRO A 278 -26.35 -0.68 -3.17
N PHE A 279 -25.19 -1.29 -2.92
CA PHE A 279 -24.95 -2.73 -3.04
C PHE A 279 -24.72 -3.40 -1.68
N PHE A 280 -24.97 -2.69 -0.58
CA PHE A 280 -24.87 -3.27 0.75
C PHE A 280 -25.87 -4.41 0.91
N LYS A 281 -25.43 -5.53 1.49
CA LYS A 281 -26.30 -6.65 1.76
C LYS A 281 -27.32 -6.28 2.81
N ARG A 282 -28.58 -6.54 2.49
CA ARG A 282 -29.73 -6.25 3.35
C ARG A 282 -30.25 -7.53 3.98
N LYS A 283 -30.84 -7.42 5.18
CA LYS A 283 -31.57 -8.53 5.83
C LYS A 283 -33.06 -8.26 5.72
N GLU A 284 -33.80 -9.17 5.12
CA GLU A 284 -35.25 -9.01 4.89
C GLU A 284 -36.03 -8.62 6.15
N GLY A 285 -35.75 -9.29 7.29
CA GLY A 285 -36.39 -8.97 8.58
C GLY A 285 -36.02 -7.60 9.17
N VAL A 286 -34.90 -7.00 8.74
CA VAL A 286 -34.57 -5.60 9.07
C VAL A 286 -35.24 -4.66 8.08
N GLU A 287 -35.21 -4.99 6.79
CA GLU A 287 -35.89 -4.20 5.74
C GLU A 287 -37.39 -4.08 6.00
N SER A 288 -38.05 -5.09 6.57
CA SER A 288 -39.48 -5.00 6.94
C SER A 288 -39.78 -3.93 8.00
N LEU A 289 -38.77 -3.48 8.75
CA LEU A 289 -38.90 -2.42 9.77
C LEU A 289 -38.67 -1.01 9.18
N ILE A 290 -38.14 -0.93 7.96
CA ILE A 290 -37.83 0.33 7.29
C ILE A 290 -39.09 0.82 6.55
N ARG A 291 -39.39 2.12 6.70
CA ARG A 291 -40.53 2.76 6.04
C ARG A 291 -40.38 2.75 4.52
N GLN A 292 -41.50 2.65 3.80
CA GLN A 292 -41.48 2.55 2.34
C GLN A 292 -40.83 3.77 1.68
N GLU A 293 -41.01 4.96 2.23
CA GLU A 293 -40.43 6.19 1.66
C GLU A 293 -38.90 6.17 1.70
N VAL A 294 -38.29 5.52 2.71
CA VAL A 294 -36.84 5.34 2.80
C VAL A 294 -36.36 4.35 1.75
N LYS A 295 -37.08 3.24 1.55
CA LYS A 295 -36.77 2.25 0.52
C LYS A 295 -36.86 2.82 -0.89
N ASP A 296 -37.89 3.62 -1.16
CA ASP A 296 -38.08 4.28 -2.44
C ASP A 296 -36.96 5.30 -2.72
N ALA A 297 -36.56 6.07 -1.71
CA ALA A 297 -35.44 7.00 -1.81
C ALA A 297 -34.10 6.28 -2.04
N GLU A 298 -33.86 5.16 -1.36
CA GLU A 298 -32.68 4.32 -1.60
C GLU A 298 -32.69 3.72 -3.00
N GLN A 299 -33.82 3.23 -3.49
CA GLN A 299 -33.95 2.69 -4.85
C GLN A 299 -33.63 3.75 -5.90
N GLN A 300 -34.10 4.98 -5.70
CA GLN A 300 -33.75 6.12 -6.56
C GLN A 300 -32.25 6.41 -6.51
N LYS A 301 -31.63 6.40 -5.32
CA LYS A 301 -30.18 6.59 -5.15
C LYS A 301 -29.37 5.49 -5.84
N ILE A 302 -29.83 4.24 -5.85
CA ILE A 302 -29.20 3.14 -6.60
C ILE A 302 -29.15 3.47 -8.10
N LEU A 303 -30.29 3.90 -8.68
CA LEU A 303 -30.38 4.25 -10.10
C LEU A 303 -29.46 5.43 -10.46
N GLU A 304 -29.44 6.48 -9.63
CA GLU A 304 -28.57 7.64 -9.82
C GLU A 304 -27.08 7.28 -9.74
N THR A 305 -26.72 6.42 -8.78
CA THR A 305 -25.34 5.95 -8.62
C THR A 305 -24.89 5.11 -9.82
N LEU A 306 -25.75 4.23 -10.32
CA LEU A 306 -25.49 3.43 -11.51
C LEU A 306 -25.30 4.30 -12.77
N ASP A 307 -26.18 5.28 -12.99
CA ASP A 307 -26.07 6.22 -14.10
C ASP A 307 -24.78 7.07 -14.00
N LYS A 308 -24.48 7.61 -12.81
CA LYS A 308 -23.23 8.35 -12.56
C LYS A 308 -22.00 7.47 -12.83
N ALA A 309 -21.96 6.26 -12.30
CA ALA A 309 -20.86 5.32 -12.49
C ALA A 309 -20.69 4.92 -13.97
N GLN A 310 -21.80 4.72 -14.70
CA GLN A 310 -21.78 4.43 -16.13
C GLN A 310 -21.26 5.61 -16.95
N LYS A 311 -21.70 6.84 -16.65
CA LYS A 311 -21.21 8.06 -17.31
C LYS A 311 -19.72 8.27 -17.10
N ILE A 312 -19.25 8.11 -15.86
CA ILE A 312 -17.81 8.19 -15.53
C ILE A 312 -17.03 7.11 -16.26
N SER A 313 -17.48 5.85 -16.21
CA SER A 313 -16.83 4.73 -16.90
C SER A 313 -16.80 4.91 -18.42
N LYS A 314 -17.89 5.41 -19.00
CA LYS A 314 -17.95 5.71 -20.44
C LYS A 314 -17.01 6.85 -20.82
N LYS A 315 -16.92 7.90 -20.00
CA LYS A 315 -15.96 9.00 -20.19
C LYS A 315 -14.51 8.50 -20.13
N MET A 316 -14.18 7.60 -19.19
CA MET A 316 -12.87 6.95 -19.15
C MET A 316 -12.61 6.13 -20.42
N ALA A 317 -13.58 5.32 -20.85
CA ALA A 317 -13.46 4.50 -22.06
C ALA A 317 -13.29 5.35 -23.34
N GLN A 318 -13.98 6.49 -23.44
CA GLN A 318 -13.84 7.44 -24.55
C GLN A 318 -12.42 8.03 -24.64
N GLY A 319 -11.70 8.14 -23.51
CA GLY A 319 -10.31 8.58 -23.48
C GLY A 319 -9.28 7.51 -23.84
N THR A 320 -9.71 6.27 -24.10
CA THR A 320 -8.79 5.17 -24.46
C THR A 320 -8.41 5.18 -25.94
N LYS A 321 -7.20 4.72 -26.25
CA LYS A 321 -6.75 4.42 -27.61
C LYS A 321 -7.04 2.95 -27.96
N PRO A 322 -7.05 2.57 -29.25
CA PRO A 322 -7.11 1.16 -29.66
C PRO A 322 -6.06 0.31 -28.94
N ILE A 323 -6.35 -0.98 -28.73
CA ILE A 323 -5.50 -1.91 -27.96
C ILE A 323 -4.07 -2.04 -28.50
N LEU A 324 -3.85 -1.76 -29.79
CA LEU A 324 -2.52 -1.75 -30.42
C LEU A 324 -1.73 -0.46 -30.17
N GLN A 325 -2.31 0.51 -29.45
CA GLN A 325 -1.76 1.84 -29.17
C GLN A 325 -1.96 2.25 -27.69
N THR A 326 -2.12 1.29 -26.79
CA THR A 326 -2.35 1.54 -25.36
C THR A 326 -1.06 1.90 -24.63
N TYR A 327 0.07 1.32 -25.02
CA TYR A 327 1.37 1.69 -24.44
C TYR A 327 1.84 3.05 -24.96
N GLY A 328 2.24 3.93 -24.03
CA GLY A 328 2.89 5.20 -24.36
C GLY A 328 4.36 5.03 -24.73
N GLU A 329 5.08 6.13 -24.98
CA GLU A 329 6.54 6.09 -25.12
C GLU A 329 7.16 5.48 -23.85
N ALA A 330 8.27 4.77 -24.03
CA ALA A 330 9.06 4.29 -22.90
C ALA A 330 9.49 5.49 -22.04
N VAL A 331 9.39 5.34 -20.72
CA VAL A 331 9.81 6.36 -19.75
C VAL A 331 10.89 5.77 -18.85
N VAL A 332 12.08 6.35 -18.95
CA VAL A 332 13.24 6.04 -18.11
C VAL A 332 13.05 6.62 -16.70
N GLY A 333 13.70 6.02 -15.70
CA GLY A 333 13.59 6.47 -14.30
C GLY A 333 12.36 5.93 -13.54
N GLY A 334 11.57 5.03 -14.13
CA GLY A 334 10.61 4.19 -13.40
C GLY A 334 9.31 4.87 -12.94
N SER A 335 9.05 6.12 -13.30
CA SER A 335 7.78 6.80 -13.01
C SER A 335 7.32 7.68 -14.16
N SER A 336 6.20 7.33 -14.77
CA SER A 336 5.62 8.12 -15.87
C SER A 336 5.05 9.47 -15.40
N GLN A 337 4.59 9.55 -14.15
CA GLN A 337 4.16 10.79 -13.51
C GLN A 337 5.37 11.61 -13.08
N ALA A 338 6.32 11.02 -12.35
CA ALA A 338 7.41 11.79 -11.79
C ALA A 338 8.47 12.16 -12.84
N VAL A 339 8.75 11.30 -13.82
CA VAL A 339 9.80 11.55 -14.82
C VAL A 339 9.22 11.93 -16.17
N GLY A 340 8.27 11.14 -16.68
CA GLY A 340 7.76 11.30 -18.04
C GLY A 340 7.13 12.67 -18.31
N SER A 341 6.21 13.09 -17.45
CA SER A 341 5.48 14.35 -17.65
C SER A 341 6.37 15.59 -17.52
N PRO A 342 7.25 15.72 -16.49
CA PRO A 342 8.20 16.84 -16.42
C PRO A 342 9.22 16.86 -17.57
N THR A 343 9.70 15.69 -18.01
CA THR A 343 10.60 15.58 -19.17
C THR A 343 9.90 16.07 -20.44
N ASN A 344 8.64 15.72 -20.65
CA ASN A 344 7.87 16.19 -21.81
C ASN A 344 7.60 17.70 -21.75
N ALA A 345 7.31 18.26 -20.58
CA ALA A 345 7.23 19.72 -20.43
C ALA A 345 8.57 20.39 -20.81
N ALA A 346 9.68 19.81 -20.39
CA ALA A 346 11.03 20.28 -20.71
C ALA A 346 11.37 20.16 -22.21
N ARG A 347 10.98 19.06 -22.87
CA ARG A 347 11.15 18.88 -24.32
C ARG A 347 10.36 19.91 -25.13
N ILE A 348 9.14 20.25 -24.70
CA ILE A 348 8.38 21.33 -25.34
C ILE A 348 9.11 22.66 -25.15
N ALA A 349 9.59 22.97 -23.94
CA ALA A 349 10.35 24.19 -23.69
C ALA A 349 11.63 24.27 -24.55
N HIS A 350 12.32 23.14 -24.72
CA HIS A 350 13.50 23.03 -25.59
C HIS A 350 13.16 23.29 -27.05
N ALA A 351 12.07 22.71 -27.57
CA ALA A 351 11.64 22.91 -28.95
C ALA A 351 11.28 24.38 -29.26
N LEU A 352 10.94 25.17 -28.24
CA LEU A 352 10.68 26.61 -28.35
C LEU A 352 11.93 27.47 -28.20
N ALA A 353 13.02 26.94 -27.63
CA ALA A 353 14.24 27.68 -27.35
C ALA A 353 15.06 27.93 -28.63
N LYS A 354 15.76 29.06 -28.67
CA LYS A 354 16.72 29.41 -29.74
C LYS A 354 17.99 29.96 -29.10
N GLY A 355 19.14 29.73 -29.71
CA GLY A 355 20.43 30.12 -29.15
C GLY A 355 20.99 29.12 -28.13
N ASN A 356 22.09 29.50 -27.48
CA ASN A 356 22.80 28.68 -26.51
C ASN A 356 22.15 28.79 -25.13
N ILE A 357 21.82 27.64 -24.53
CA ILE A 357 21.22 27.57 -23.19
C ILE A 357 22.23 28.00 -22.13
N ARG A 358 21.82 28.93 -21.27
CA ARG A 358 22.61 29.43 -20.14
C ARG A 358 22.07 28.99 -18.80
N LYS A 359 20.73 28.96 -18.66
CA LYS A 359 20.06 28.61 -17.41
C LYS A 359 18.78 27.83 -17.66
N VAL A 360 18.52 26.85 -16.79
CA VAL A 360 17.26 26.12 -16.71
C VAL A 360 16.66 26.30 -15.32
N THR A 361 15.45 26.83 -15.25
CA THR A 361 14.67 26.94 -14.01
C THR A 361 13.54 25.92 -14.03
N VAL A 362 13.47 25.12 -12.97
CA VAL A 362 12.53 23.99 -12.82
C VAL A 362 11.68 24.22 -11.59
N GLU A 363 10.41 24.57 -11.78
CA GLU A 363 9.45 24.75 -10.70
C GLU A 363 8.47 23.56 -10.68
N LEU A 364 8.45 22.84 -9.56
CA LEU A 364 7.66 21.62 -9.40
C LEU A 364 6.78 21.71 -8.15
N TYR A 365 5.54 21.23 -8.24
CA TYR A 365 4.68 21.12 -7.06
C TYR A 365 5.30 20.22 -5.97
N PRO A 366 4.88 20.35 -4.69
CA PRO A 366 5.61 19.79 -3.54
C PRO A 366 5.94 18.29 -3.63
N GLU A 367 5.01 17.48 -4.15
CA GLU A 367 5.24 16.02 -4.32
C GLU A 367 6.35 15.72 -5.32
N LEU A 368 6.42 16.44 -6.45
CA LEU A 368 7.49 16.26 -7.43
C LEU A 368 8.80 16.86 -6.95
N PHE A 369 8.75 18.00 -6.27
CA PHE A 369 9.95 18.57 -5.66
C PHE A 369 10.59 17.62 -4.64
N ALA A 370 9.77 16.93 -3.84
CA ALA A 370 10.24 15.88 -2.94
C ALA A 370 10.88 14.68 -3.68
N ARG A 371 10.46 14.41 -4.93
CA ARG A 371 10.98 13.33 -5.80
C ARG A 371 12.06 13.78 -6.79
N ARG A 372 12.70 14.94 -6.56
CA ARG A 372 13.70 15.54 -7.47
C ARG A 372 14.84 14.62 -7.89
N ALA A 373 15.20 13.63 -7.07
CA ALA A 373 16.24 12.65 -7.40
C ALA A 373 15.96 11.86 -8.69
N ILE A 374 14.70 11.58 -9.00
CA ILE A 374 14.32 10.82 -10.22
C ILE A 374 13.86 11.73 -11.36
N ASN A 375 13.32 12.92 -11.07
CA ASN A 375 12.74 13.74 -12.13
C ASN A 375 13.72 14.74 -12.76
N ILE A 376 14.67 15.28 -12.00
CA ILE A 376 15.62 16.28 -12.50
C ILE A 376 16.50 15.74 -13.63
N PRO A 377 17.02 14.49 -13.58
CA PRO A 377 17.76 13.95 -14.73
C PRO A 377 16.92 13.93 -16.01
N GLY A 378 15.62 13.61 -15.89
CA GLY A 378 14.63 13.66 -16.97
C GLY A 378 14.34 15.06 -17.48
N VAL A 379 14.10 16.02 -16.57
CA VAL A 379 13.88 17.42 -16.93
C VAL A 379 15.11 17.99 -17.65
N LEU A 380 16.31 17.74 -17.16
CA LEU A 380 17.54 18.25 -17.77
C LEU A 380 17.83 17.61 -19.12
N MET A 381 17.59 16.30 -19.30
CA MET A 381 17.75 15.68 -20.62
C MET A 381 16.77 16.26 -21.65
N GLY A 382 15.53 16.55 -21.23
CA GLY A 382 14.52 17.14 -22.09
C GLY A 382 14.81 18.61 -22.40
N ALA A 383 15.16 19.41 -21.38
CA ALA A 383 15.38 20.85 -21.51
C ALA A 383 16.65 21.20 -22.27
N VAL A 384 17.75 20.47 -22.02
CA VAL A 384 19.07 20.83 -22.58
C VAL A 384 19.35 20.11 -23.89
N PHE A 385 18.95 18.85 -24.01
CA PHE A 385 19.29 18.02 -25.17
C PHE A 385 18.09 17.65 -26.05
N GLY A 386 16.87 18.07 -25.68
CA GLY A 386 15.65 17.70 -26.41
C GLY A 386 15.35 16.20 -26.39
N ALA A 387 16.02 15.44 -25.52
CA ALA A 387 16.02 13.98 -25.57
C ALA A 387 14.66 13.39 -25.17
N SER A 388 14.27 12.28 -25.82
CA SER A 388 13.03 11.55 -25.52
C SER A 388 13.08 10.91 -24.13
N THR A 389 11.92 10.73 -23.51
CA THR A 389 11.76 9.96 -22.26
C THR A 389 12.24 8.51 -22.37
N SER A 390 12.51 8.01 -23.58
CA SER A 390 13.04 6.66 -23.84
C SER A 390 14.58 6.58 -23.81
N ASP A 391 15.29 7.71 -23.80
CA ASP A 391 16.75 7.74 -23.87
C ASP A 391 17.38 7.54 -22.49
N TYR A 392 17.60 6.26 -22.15
CA TYR A 392 18.14 5.86 -20.85
C TYR A 392 19.61 6.26 -20.68
N GLU A 393 20.36 6.35 -21.78
CA GLU A 393 21.76 6.75 -21.74
C GLU A 393 21.88 8.22 -21.38
N MET A 394 21.07 9.07 -22.01
CA MET A 394 21.04 10.49 -21.70
C MET A 394 20.51 10.74 -20.29
N TYR A 395 19.47 10.02 -19.84
CA TYR A 395 18.96 10.14 -18.46
C TYR A 395 20.06 9.90 -17.41
N ASN A 396 20.92 8.90 -17.63
CA ASN A 396 21.99 8.57 -16.69
C ASN A 396 23.16 9.56 -16.69
N LYS A 397 23.32 10.36 -17.75
CA LYS A 397 24.46 11.27 -17.93
C LYS A 397 24.08 12.76 -17.88
N SER A 398 22.80 13.11 -18.04
CA SER A 398 22.33 14.49 -18.24
C SER A 398 22.80 15.44 -17.15
N VAL A 399 22.68 15.04 -15.88
CA VAL A 399 23.10 15.88 -14.74
C VAL A 399 24.60 16.19 -14.79
N ALA A 400 25.44 15.22 -15.16
CA ALA A 400 26.88 15.42 -15.27
C ALA A 400 27.23 16.33 -16.45
N LEU A 401 26.64 16.05 -17.63
CA LEU A 401 26.87 16.83 -18.85
C LEU A 401 26.44 18.30 -18.68
N VAL A 402 25.28 18.55 -18.08
CA VAL A 402 24.80 19.92 -17.82
C VAL A 402 25.77 20.70 -16.91
N LYS A 403 26.35 20.04 -15.90
CA LYS A 403 27.38 20.64 -15.04
C LYS A 403 28.67 20.92 -15.80
N GLU A 404 29.13 19.99 -16.64
CA GLU A 404 30.32 20.17 -17.48
C GLU A 404 30.17 21.32 -18.49
N MET A 405 28.96 21.52 -19.00
CA MET A 405 28.61 22.63 -19.89
C MET A 405 28.51 23.99 -19.18
N GLY A 406 28.56 24.01 -17.84
CA GLY A 406 28.45 25.24 -17.05
C GLY A 406 27.06 25.89 -17.10
N ILE A 407 26.01 25.12 -17.41
CA ILE A 407 24.64 25.61 -17.43
C ILE A 407 24.12 25.77 -15.99
N GLU A 408 23.58 26.93 -15.66
CA GLU A 408 22.96 27.17 -14.35
C GLU A 408 21.64 26.40 -14.24
N VAL A 409 21.43 25.71 -13.11
CA VAL A 409 20.19 24.98 -12.84
C VAL A 409 19.60 25.48 -11.52
N ASP A 410 18.39 26.01 -11.59
CA ASP A 410 17.62 26.46 -10.43
C ASP A 410 16.39 25.57 -10.25
N ILE A 411 16.24 24.96 -9.07
CA ILE A 411 15.17 24.00 -8.78
C ILE A 411 14.33 24.57 -7.64
N GLN A 412 13.07 24.84 -7.93
CA GLN A 412 12.15 25.55 -7.05
C GLN A 412 10.96 24.68 -6.69
N GLU A 413 10.49 24.82 -5.45
CA GLU A 413 9.24 24.24 -4.99
C GLU A 413 8.10 25.21 -5.32
N GLY A 414 7.19 24.78 -6.20
CA GLY A 414 5.96 25.49 -6.50
C GLY A 414 4.88 25.20 -5.46
N HIS A 415 3.88 26.09 -5.36
CA HIS A 415 2.81 25.99 -4.37
C HIS A 415 1.47 25.49 -4.94
N GLU A 416 1.34 25.42 -6.26
CA GLU A 416 0.12 24.99 -6.93
C GLU A 416 0.11 23.47 -7.14
N GLU A 417 -1.07 22.84 -6.96
CA GLU A 417 -1.21 21.40 -7.17
C GLU A 417 -0.90 21.02 -8.63
N SER A 418 -0.10 19.96 -8.80
CA SER A 418 0.28 19.41 -10.11
C SER A 418 1.10 20.33 -11.02
N ILE A 419 1.51 21.54 -10.60
CA ILE A 419 2.32 22.42 -11.45
C ILE A 419 3.68 21.82 -11.79
N GLN A 420 4.04 21.98 -13.05
CA GLN A 420 5.39 21.76 -13.57
C GLN A 420 5.66 22.86 -14.59
N ARG A 421 6.54 23.79 -14.22
CA ARG A 421 6.95 24.91 -15.06
C ARG A 421 8.44 24.82 -15.34
N ILE A 422 8.78 24.79 -16.63
CA ILE A 422 10.17 24.73 -17.09
C ILE A 422 10.45 26.01 -17.85
N THR A 423 11.49 26.73 -17.44
CA THR A 423 11.98 27.94 -18.10
C THR A 423 13.40 27.70 -18.58
N ILE A 424 13.68 28.01 -19.85
CA ILE A 424 15.00 27.92 -20.46
C ILE A 424 15.41 29.33 -20.89
N GLU A 425 16.50 29.82 -20.31
CA GLU A 425 17.10 31.08 -20.68
C GLU A 425 18.31 30.82 -21.58
N THR A 426 18.32 31.50 -22.71
CA THR A 426 19.36 31.41 -23.73
C THR A 426 20.01 32.78 -23.94
N ASP A 427 21.00 32.86 -24.82
CA ASP A 427 21.58 34.12 -25.27
C ASP A 427 20.66 34.93 -26.22
N GLU A 428 19.65 34.30 -26.83
CA GLU A 428 18.74 34.97 -27.78
C GLU A 428 17.34 35.24 -27.20
N MET A 429 16.86 34.38 -26.29
CA MET A 429 15.49 34.43 -25.79
C MET A 429 15.28 33.66 -24.48
N THR A 430 14.06 33.76 -23.96
CA THR A 430 13.57 32.89 -22.88
C THR A 430 12.38 32.10 -23.41
N SER A 431 12.46 30.76 -23.36
CA SER A 431 11.31 29.89 -23.54
C SER A 431 10.79 29.43 -22.19
N MET A 432 9.48 29.26 -22.07
CA MET A 432 8.84 28.80 -20.85
C MET A 432 7.64 27.95 -21.20
N VAL A 433 7.43 26.88 -20.45
CA VAL A 433 6.27 26.00 -20.57
C VAL A 433 5.69 25.77 -19.18
N ASP A 434 4.44 26.18 -18.99
CA ASP A 434 3.66 25.99 -17.77
C ASP A 434 2.61 24.91 -17.99
N THR A 435 2.72 23.83 -17.21
CA THR A 435 1.88 22.66 -17.39
C THR A 435 1.36 22.10 -16.07
N LEU A 436 0.27 21.32 -16.16
CA LEU A 436 -0.20 20.48 -15.06
C LEU A 436 0.08 19.01 -15.36
N ASN A 437 0.69 18.30 -14.41
CA ASN A 437 1.00 16.89 -14.52
C ASN A 437 -0.27 16.02 -14.49
N ARG A 438 -0.36 15.00 -15.36
CA ARG A 438 -1.52 14.08 -15.45
C ARG A 438 -1.13 12.60 -15.47
N GLY A 439 0.11 12.27 -15.11
CA GLY A 439 0.63 10.91 -15.11
C GLY A 439 0.74 10.30 -16.50
N GLY A 440 1.50 9.21 -16.64
CA GLY A 440 1.63 8.51 -17.92
C GLY A 440 2.40 9.31 -18.98
N GLY A 441 3.25 10.28 -18.59
CA GLY A 441 3.92 11.18 -19.53
C GLY A 441 3.04 12.29 -20.12
N ARG A 442 1.78 12.39 -19.69
CA ARG A 442 0.77 13.34 -20.20
C ARG A 442 0.76 14.62 -19.38
N LEU A 443 0.31 15.71 -19.99
CA LEU A 443 0.24 17.02 -19.35
C LEU A 443 -0.91 17.88 -19.89
N VAL A 444 -1.36 18.85 -19.10
CA VAL A 444 -2.19 19.96 -19.57
C VAL A 444 -1.28 21.15 -19.83
N LEU A 445 -1.32 21.72 -21.02
CA LEU A 445 -0.58 22.94 -21.33
C LEU A 445 -1.43 24.16 -20.94
N ARG A 446 -0.90 25.01 -20.07
CA ARG A 446 -1.62 26.20 -19.57
C ARG A 446 -1.15 27.48 -20.21
N ASP A 447 0.16 27.65 -20.26
CA ASP A 447 0.81 28.81 -20.82
C ASP A 447 2.17 28.42 -21.42
N ALA A 448 2.64 29.18 -22.40
CA ALA A 448 3.98 29.02 -22.92
C ALA A 448 4.52 30.31 -23.54
N LYS A 449 5.83 30.51 -23.42
CA LYS A 449 6.58 31.56 -24.11
C LYS A 449 7.54 30.92 -25.12
N PRO A 450 7.61 31.45 -26.36
CA PRO A 450 7.01 32.70 -26.83
C PRO A 450 5.53 32.58 -27.24
N SER A 451 5.02 31.37 -27.49
CA SER A 451 3.66 31.15 -27.98
C SER A 451 3.07 29.82 -27.50
N LEU A 452 1.86 29.89 -26.96
CA LEU A 452 1.07 28.70 -26.61
C LEU A 452 0.76 27.82 -27.84
N ALA A 453 0.47 28.44 -28.99
CA ALA A 453 0.18 27.71 -30.21
C ALA A 453 1.40 26.94 -30.74
N GLU A 454 2.60 27.55 -30.66
CA GLU A 454 3.84 26.88 -31.02
C GLU A 454 4.15 25.73 -30.07
N ALA A 455 3.89 25.90 -28.78
CA ALA A 455 4.04 24.84 -27.78
C ALA A 455 3.10 23.65 -28.03
N MET A 456 1.85 23.91 -28.44
CA MET A 456 0.91 22.85 -28.83
C MET A 456 1.38 22.09 -30.08
N GLU A 457 1.90 22.80 -31.08
CA GLU A 457 2.41 22.17 -32.30
C GLU A 457 3.69 21.38 -32.01
N ALA A 458 4.60 21.90 -31.19
CA ALA A 458 5.78 21.18 -30.72
C ALA A 458 5.40 19.90 -29.97
N ALA A 459 4.41 19.95 -29.07
CA ALA A 459 3.92 18.77 -28.36
C ALA A 459 3.41 17.71 -29.35
N LYS A 460 2.64 18.10 -30.37
CA LYS A 460 2.14 17.20 -31.41
C LYS A 460 3.27 16.55 -32.22
N GLN A 461 4.27 17.33 -32.64
CA GLN A 461 5.42 16.83 -33.40
C GLN A 461 6.27 15.86 -32.57
N LEU A 462 6.40 16.12 -31.27
CA LEU A 462 7.13 15.28 -30.32
C LEU A 462 6.34 14.03 -29.87
N GLY A 463 5.09 13.86 -30.32
CA GLY A 463 4.22 12.74 -29.91
C GLY A 463 3.69 12.86 -28.46
N ILE A 464 3.78 14.04 -27.86
CA ILE A 464 3.39 14.30 -26.47
C ILE A 464 1.86 14.46 -26.40
N VAL A 465 1.24 13.69 -25.50
CA VAL A 465 -0.22 13.70 -25.32
C VAL A 465 -0.63 14.81 -24.36
N LEU A 466 -1.33 15.81 -24.93
CA LEU A 466 -2.04 16.85 -24.20
C LEU A 466 -3.44 16.34 -23.80
N VAL A 467 -3.91 16.64 -22.59
CA VAL A 467 -5.20 16.18 -22.02
C VAL A 467 -6.09 17.32 -21.54
#